data_AF-A0A971BT29-F1
#
_entry.id   AF-A0A971BT29-F1
#
_cell.length_a   1.000
_cell.length_b   1.000
_cell.length_c   1.000
_cell.angle_alpha   90.00
_cell.angle_beta   90.00
_cell.angle_gamma   90.00
#
_symmetry.space_group_name_H-M   'P 1'
#
loop_
_entity.id
_entity.type
_entity.pdbx_description
1 polymer ?
#
loop_
_entity_poly.entity_id
_entity_poly.type
_entity_poly.pdbx_seq_one_letter_code
_entity_poly.pdbx_strand_id
1 'polypeptide(L)'
;MSNIKTAISIEKPLFDEVDALAVEMEVSRSSVFSMAAREFIQQRKNRKLLESINDACDDASDSIETNVTVKMKSKHRQLVIDQW
;
A
#
# COMPACT_ATOMS: atom_id res chain seq x y z
N MET A 1 -0.34 -0.49 28.87
CA MET A 1 -0.20 -1.69 28.01
C MET A 1 1.09 -2.41 28.41
N SER A 2 1.10 -3.73 28.39
CA SER A 2 2.29 -4.53 28.73
C SER A 2 3.24 -4.60 27.52
N ASN A 3 4.53 -4.39 27.78
CA ASN A 3 5.58 -4.56 26.77
C ASN A 3 6.11 -6.01 26.82
N ILE A 4 6.23 -6.65 25.66
CA ILE A 4 6.80 -8.00 25.51
C ILE A 4 8.22 -7.86 24.97
N LYS A 5 9.18 -8.55 25.59
CA LYS A 5 10.55 -8.65 25.07
C LYS A 5 10.64 -9.86 24.14
N THR A 6 11.27 -9.67 22.99
CA THR A 6 11.57 -10.75 22.05
C THR A 6 12.99 -10.58 21.54
N ALA A 7 13.69 -11.70 21.31
CA ALA A 7 14.98 -11.71 20.64
C ALA A 7 14.78 -12.03 19.17
N ILE A 8 15.43 -11.28 18.29
CA ILE A 8 15.39 -11.49 16.83
C ILE A 8 16.81 -11.62 16.31
N SER A 9 16.99 -12.50 15.33
CA SER A 9 18.23 -12.56 14.54
C SER A 9 18.12 -11.58 13.38
N ILE A 10 19.11 -10.71 13.22
CA ILE A 10 19.22 -9.76 12.10
C ILE A 10 20.67 -9.64 11.68
N GLU A 11 20.88 -9.21 10.44
CA GLU A 11 22.23 -8.96 9.94
C GLU A 11 22.87 -7.78 10.68
N LYS A 12 24.17 -7.88 10.95
CA LYS A 12 24.91 -6.84 11.67
C LYS A 12 24.83 -5.46 10.99
N PRO A 13 24.98 -5.32 9.66
CA PRO A 13 24.86 -4.02 9.01
C PRO A 13 23.50 -3.35 9.25
N LEU A 14 22.42 -4.11 9.14
CA LEU A 14 21.07 -3.59 9.41
C LEU A 14 20.89 -3.19 10.88
N PHE A 15 21.45 -3.95 11.81
CA PHE A 15 21.44 -3.57 13.23
C PHE A 15 22.15 -2.24 13.47
N ASP A 16 23.33 -2.06 12.86
CA ASP A 16 24.15 -0.86 13.01
C ASP A 16 23.42 0.37 12.41
N GLU A 17 22.76 0.21 11.26
CA GLU A 17 21.92 1.25 10.65
C GLU A 17 20.73 1.64 11.54
N VAL A 18 20.04 0.65 12.12
CA VAL A 18 18.90 0.92 13.03
C VAL A 18 19.37 1.60 14.32
N ASP A 19 20.54 1.24 14.83
CA ASP A 19 21.11 1.89 16.03
C ASP A 19 21.46 3.36 15.76
N ALA A 20 22.09 3.65 14.62
CA ALA A 20 22.38 5.02 14.20
C ALA A 20 21.09 5.84 14.03
N LEU A 21 20.07 5.29 13.37
CA LEU A 21 18.78 5.95 13.19
C LEU A 21 18.07 6.20 14.52
N ALA A 22 18.13 5.25 15.46
CA ALA A 22 17.56 5.42 16.79
C ALA A 22 18.21 6.59 17.55
N VAL A 23 19.54 6.74 17.42
CA VAL A 23 20.28 7.88 17.98
C VAL A 23 19.86 9.19 17.32
N GLU A 24 19.81 9.24 15.98
CA GLU A 24 19.39 10.43 15.23
C GLU A 24 17.98 10.91 15.60
N MET A 25 17.05 9.96 15.81
CA MET A 25 15.67 10.24 16.17
C MET A 25 15.44 10.45 17.68
N GLU A 26 16.48 10.32 18.52
CA GLU A 26 16.40 10.39 19.98
C GLU A 26 15.40 9.39 20.61
N VAL A 27 15.31 8.17 20.06
CA VAL A 27 14.42 7.11 20.54
C VAL A 27 15.18 5.83 20.87
N SER A 28 14.53 4.90 21.57
CA SER A 28 15.12 3.57 21.73
C SER A 28 15.13 2.80 20.42
N ARG A 29 16.12 1.94 20.20
CA ARG A 29 16.12 0.95 19.11
C ARG A 29 14.81 0.17 19.00
N SER A 30 14.26 -0.27 20.14
CA SER A 30 12.99 -0.98 20.17
C SER A 30 11.82 -0.15 19.65
N SER A 31 11.87 1.18 19.79
CA SER A 31 10.89 2.10 19.20
C SER A 31 10.96 2.07 17.67
N VAL A 32 12.17 2.16 17.10
CA VAL A 32 12.37 2.09 15.64
C VAL A 32 11.83 0.77 15.07
N PHE A 33 12.17 -0.37 15.69
CA PHE A 33 11.62 -1.67 15.29
C PHE A 33 10.09 -1.73 15.42
N SER A 34 9.52 -1.15 16.49
CA SER A 34 8.07 -1.14 16.69
C SER A 34 7.35 -0.25 15.66
N MET A 35 7.96 0.88 15.28
CA MET A 35 7.46 1.77 14.24
C MET A 35 7.49 1.06 12.88
N ALA A 36 8.63 0.48 12.51
CA ALA A 36 8.79 -0.26 11.26
C ALA A 36 7.81 -1.44 11.16
N ALA A 37 7.65 -2.21 12.23
CA ALA A 37 6.70 -3.33 12.26
C ALA A 37 5.25 -2.85 12.07
N ARG A 38 4.85 -1.75 12.73
CA ARG A 38 3.51 -1.17 12.58
C ARG A 38 3.27 -0.70 11.14
N GLU A 39 4.22 0.01 10.58
CA GLU A 39 4.17 0.52 9.21
C GLU A 39 4.05 -0.63 8.20
N PHE A 40 4.89 -1.65 8.33
CA PHE A 40 4.86 -2.83 7.45
C PHE A 40 3.52 -3.58 7.52
N ILE A 41 2.97 -3.76 8.72
CA ILE A 41 1.65 -4.37 8.91
C ILE A 41 0.57 -3.53 8.25
N GLN A 42 0.61 -2.20 8.41
CA GLN A 42 -0.38 -1.31 7.82
C GLN A 42 -0.33 -1.34 6.29
N GLN A 43 0.87 -1.31 5.70
CA GLN A 43 1.04 -1.43 4.25
C GLN A 43 0.49 -2.76 3.70
N ARG A 44 0.72 -3.87 4.42
CA ARG A 44 0.13 -5.18 4.07
C ARG A 44 -1.39 -5.17 4.14
N LYS A 45 -1.98 -4.54 5.16
CA LYS A 45 -3.45 -4.40 5.29
C LYS A 45 -4.03 -3.57 4.15
N ASN A 46 -3.40 -2.44 3.83
CA ASN A 46 -3.85 -1.58 2.73
C ASN A 46 -3.82 -2.31 1.39
N ARG A 47 -2.77 -3.11 1.14
CA ARG A 47 -2.67 -3.90 -0.09
C ARG A 47 -3.78 -4.94 -0.19
N LYS A 48 -4.06 -5.68 0.88
CA LYS A 48 -5.16 -6.64 0.92
C LYS A 48 -6.52 -5.97 0.69
N LEU A 49 -6.74 -4.80 1.28
CA LEU A 49 -7.97 -4.04 1.06
C LEU A 49 -8.10 -3.64 -0.41
N LEU A 50 -7.02 -3.14 -1.03
CA LEU A 50 -7.01 -2.79 -2.45
C LEU A 50 -7.30 -4.00 -3.34
N GLU A 51 -6.70 -5.15 -3.04
CA GLU A 51 -6.98 -6.42 -3.74
C GLU A 51 -8.47 -6.77 -3.63
N SER A 52 -9.07 -6.70 -2.43
CA SER A 52 -10.51 -6.97 -2.25
C SER A 52 -11.42 -5.98 -2.98
N ILE A 53 -11.03 -4.72 -3.08
CA ILE A 53 -11.78 -3.72 -3.86
C ILE A 53 -11.72 -4.06 -5.35
N ASN A 54 -10.53 -4.38 -5.86
CA ASN A 54 -10.36 -4.76 -7.27
C ASN A 54 -11.18 -6.01 -7.59
N ASP A 55 -11.13 -7.05 -6.74
CA ASP A 55 -11.91 -8.27 -6.93
C ASP A 55 -13.42 -7.98 -6.98
N ALA A 56 -13.93 -7.12 -6.09
CA ALA A 56 -15.34 -6.74 -6.07
C ALA A 56 -15.76 -5.92 -7.30
N CYS A 57 -14.86 -5.10 -7.84
CA CYS A 57 -15.11 -4.33 -9.06
C CYS A 57 -15.01 -5.20 -10.33
N ASP A 58 -14.09 -6.16 -10.37
CA ASP A 58 -13.94 -7.09 -11.49
C ASP A 58 -15.16 -8.02 -11.60
N ASP A 59 -15.70 -8.50 -10.47
CA ASP A 59 -16.92 -9.32 -10.44
C ASP A 59 -18.17 -8.51 -10.83
N ALA A 60 -18.12 -7.18 -10.64
CA ALA A 60 -19.16 -6.24 -11.04
C ALA A 60 -19.02 -5.73 -12.49
N SER A 61 -18.08 -6.26 -13.28
CA SER A 61 -17.96 -5.99 -14.73
C SER A 61 -19.08 -6.68 -15.52
N ASP A 62 -20.30 -6.29 -15.17
CA ASP A 62 -21.53 -6.76 -15.76
C ASP A 62 -21.65 -6.20 -17.18
N SER A 63 -22.26 -6.98 -18.08
CA SER A 63 -22.38 -6.66 -19.52
C SER A 63 -22.95 -5.27 -19.84
N ILE A 64 -23.66 -4.67 -18.88
CA ILE A 64 -24.21 -3.32 -18.92
C ILE A 64 -23.12 -2.25 -18.83
N GLU A 65 -22.14 -2.39 -17.94
CA GLU A 65 -21.06 -1.41 -17.77
C GLU A 65 -20.18 -1.34 -19.03
N THR A 66 -19.93 -2.49 -19.66
CA THR A 66 -19.15 -2.57 -20.90
C THR A 66 -19.86 -1.82 -22.04
N ASN A 67 -21.20 -1.91 -22.12
CA ASN A 67 -21.99 -1.21 -23.15
C ASN A 67 -21.98 0.32 -22.94
N VAL A 68 -22.09 0.76 -21.68
CA VAL A 68 -22.02 2.18 -21.33
C VAL A 68 -20.63 2.75 -21.64
N THR A 69 -19.57 2.02 -21.30
CA THR A 69 -18.18 2.42 -21.54
C THR A 69 -17.87 2.54 -23.04
N VAL A 70 -18.36 1.60 -23.87
CA VAL A 70 -18.24 1.67 -25.35
C VAL A 70 -18.96 2.89 -25.91
N LYS A 71 -20.18 3.18 -25.44
CA LYS A 71 -20.94 4.37 -25.87
C LYS A 71 -20.27 5.67 -25.45
N MET A 72 -19.70 5.73 -24.25
CA MET A 72 -18.95 6.89 -23.77
C MET A 72 -17.68 7.13 -24.61
N LYS A 73 -16.88 6.09 -24.88
CA LYS A 73 -15.69 6.18 -25.72
C LYS A 73 -16.01 6.63 -27.15
N SER A 74 -17.10 6.13 -27.73
CA SER A 74 -17.55 6.53 -29.07
C SER A 74 -17.94 8.01 -29.13
N LYS A 75 -18.71 8.50 -28.15
CA LYS A 75 -19.06 9.92 -28.04
C LYS A 75 -17.85 10.81 -27.80
N HIS A 76 -16.93 10.40 -26.93
CA HIS A 76 -15.70 11.15 -26.68
C HIS A 76 -14.83 11.26 -27.94
N ARG A 77 -14.69 10.16 -28.70
CA ARG A 77 -13.98 10.16 -29.98
C ARG A 77 -14.60 11.14 -30.98
N GLN A 78 -15.93 11.21 -31.07
CA GLN A 78 -16.62 12.18 -31.95
C GLN A 78 -16.35 13.64 -31.56
N LEU A 79 -16.20 13.93 -30.27
CA LEU A 79 -15.95 15.29 -29.78
C LEU A 79 -14.50 15.77 -29.98
N VAL A 80 -13.55 14.85 -30.02
CA VAL A 80 -12.11 15.15 -30.09
C VAL A 80 -11.56 15.04 -31.53
N ILE A 81 -12.31 14.44 -32.46
CA ILE A 81 -11.84 14.18 -33.84
C ILE A 81 -11.54 15.46 -34.62
N ASP A 82 -12.24 16.55 -34.33
CA ASP A 82 -12.07 17.85 -35.00
C ASP A 82 -11.10 18.78 -34.24
N GLN A 83 -10.39 18.26 -33.22
CA GLN A 83 -9.42 19.02 -32.41
C GLN A 83 -7.95 18.72 -32.76
N TRP A 84 -7.67 18.01 -33.86
CA TRP A 84 -6.32 17.68 -34.32
C TRP A 84 -6.06 18.15 -35.75
#